data_AF-A0A4Q3ISX3-F1
#
_entry.id   AF-A0A4Q3ISX3-F1
#
_cell.length_a   1.000
_cell.length_b   1.000
_cell.length_c   1.000
_cell.angle_alpha   90.00
_cell.angle_beta   90.00
_cell.angle_gamma   90.00
#
_symmetry.space_group_name_H-M   'P 1'
#
loop_
_entity.id
_entity.type
_entity.pdbx_description
1 polymer ?
#
loop_
_entity_poly.entity_id
_entity_poly.type
_entity_poly.pdbx_seq_one_letter_code
_entity_poly.pdbx_strand_id
1 'polypeptide(L)'
;MRLDETDLSSLRARSLSKARADVAAGPQRLEELKAGLRRVYPLHVIAVLAGWGLRAGLGPNGVAPRSMIAGLEQHHVELLQAVALTLEPAEWGVQPAEPEDIQALLEATIAVADAAVGARLLASEDVVDPGAGMVLALQERVRLHTQRVRNWGYPAEVRRISDALYRPLDSKLRAKLGFGPSDVLAVIAALVTSIEDKASARFRLLKSIFRARTRRQIVRLFFERYPGVEGDPEAFLRLIPPGVTLDGVRFRLLAYADRSLVRLSLVSPDEVARVAGVDEATARLILARLSHSAGALVDQPSESL
;
A
#
# COMPACT_ATOMS: atom_id res chain seq x y z
N MET A 1 12.00 31.63 -8.64
CA MET A 1 11.01 32.07 -9.64
C MET A 1 9.81 32.58 -8.87
N ARG A 2 9.52 33.89 -8.89
CA ARG A 2 8.29 34.44 -8.27
C ARG A 2 7.19 34.33 -9.32
N LEU A 3 6.12 33.60 -9.02
CA LEU A 3 4.92 33.55 -9.85
C LEU A 3 4.20 34.89 -9.69
N ASP A 4 3.76 35.49 -10.79
CA ASP A 4 2.92 36.69 -10.74
C ASP A 4 1.43 36.34 -10.56
N GLU A 5 0.58 37.37 -10.42
CA GLU A 5 -0.85 37.20 -10.18
C GLU A 5 -1.59 36.55 -11.38
N THR A 6 -1.05 36.72 -12.59
CA THR A 6 -1.55 36.11 -13.82
C THR A 6 -1.19 34.63 -13.87
N ASP A 7 0.02 34.27 -13.47
CA ASP A 7 0.45 32.89 -13.31
C ASP A 7 -0.41 32.16 -12.27
N LEU A 8 -0.65 32.78 -11.12
CA LEU A 8 -1.46 32.19 -10.05
C LEU A 8 -2.93 31.98 -10.46
N SER A 9 -3.54 32.96 -11.13
CA SER A 9 -4.91 32.83 -11.63
C SER A 9 -5.04 31.77 -12.72
N SER A 10 -4.06 31.68 -13.62
CA SER A 10 -4.03 30.63 -14.66
C SER A 10 -3.83 29.23 -14.08
N LEU A 11 -2.98 29.07 -13.07
CA LEU A 11 -2.78 27.81 -12.36
C LEU A 11 -4.04 27.37 -11.61
N ARG A 12 -4.74 28.33 -10.97
CA ARG A 12 -6.02 28.07 -10.30
C ARG A 12 -7.09 27.62 -11.30
N ALA A 13 -7.24 28.32 -12.42
CA ALA A 13 -8.21 27.96 -13.45
C ALA A 13 -7.95 26.55 -14.03
N ARG A 14 -6.69 26.21 -14.31
CA ARG A 14 -6.30 24.86 -14.75
C ARG A 14 -6.62 23.80 -13.70
N SER A 15 -6.32 24.08 -12.43
CA SER A 15 -6.58 23.15 -11.33
C SER A 15 -8.08 22.90 -11.14
N LEU A 16 -8.92 23.94 -11.22
CA LEU A 16 -10.38 23.82 -11.15
C LEU A 16 -10.94 23.07 -12.35
N SER A 17 -10.44 23.35 -13.55
CA SER A 17 -10.87 22.63 -14.76
C SER A 17 -10.54 21.14 -14.68
N LYS A 18 -9.33 20.79 -14.22
CA LYS A 18 -8.96 19.40 -13.97
C LYS A 18 -9.83 18.76 -12.88
N ALA A 19 -10.06 19.45 -11.76
CA ALA A 19 -10.90 18.94 -10.68
C ALA A 19 -12.33 18.61 -11.15
N ARG A 20 -12.95 19.47 -11.98
CA ARG A 20 -14.28 19.18 -12.57
C ARG A 20 -14.27 17.92 -13.43
N ALA A 21 -13.23 17.73 -14.25
CA ALA A 21 -13.09 16.55 -15.09
C ALA A 21 -12.88 15.28 -14.26
N ASP A 22 -12.00 15.33 -13.25
CA ASP A 22 -11.70 14.19 -12.38
C ASP A 22 -12.94 13.78 -11.55
N VAL A 23 -13.66 14.75 -10.99
CA VAL A 23 -14.90 14.51 -10.22
C VAL A 23 -15.99 13.89 -11.10
N ALA A 24 -16.18 14.41 -12.31
CA ALA A 24 -17.17 13.87 -13.24
C ALA A 24 -16.85 12.41 -13.65
N ALA A 25 -15.57 12.07 -13.79
CA ALA A 25 -15.12 10.71 -14.10
C ALA A 25 -15.08 9.77 -12.88
N GLY A 26 -15.04 10.33 -11.65
CA GLY A 26 -14.82 9.60 -10.39
C GLY A 26 -15.68 8.34 -10.21
N PRO A 27 -17.03 8.41 -10.37
CA PRO A 27 -17.89 7.24 -10.22
C PRO A 27 -17.54 6.09 -11.18
N GLN A 28 -17.22 6.42 -12.44
CA GLN A 28 -16.79 5.42 -13.42
C GLN A 28 -15.44 4.80 -13.02
N ARG A 29 -14.48 5.62 -12.56
CA ARG A 29 -13.16 5.12 -12.11
C ARG A 29 -13.27 4.20 -10.91
N LEU A 30 -14.20 4.50 -9.99
CA LEU A 30 -14.47 3.64 -8.84
C LEU A 30 -15.03 2.28 -9.28
N GLU A 31 -15.96 2.26 -10.23
CA GLU A 31 -16.48 0.99 -10.76
C GLU A 31 -15.45 0.22 -11.59
N GLU A 32 -14.58 0.90 -12.35
CA GLU A 32 -13.43 0.27 -13.01
C GLU A 32 -12.50 -0.41 -12.00
N LEU A 33 -12.21 0.28 -10.89
CA LEU A 33 -11.41 -0.26 -9.79
C LEU A 33 -12.07 -1.49 -9.17
N LYS A 34 -13.35 -1.41 -8.80
CA LYS A 34 -14.11 -2.55 -8.26
C LYS A 34 -14.19 -3.71 -9.24
N ALA A 35 -14.45 -3.46 -10.52
CA ALA A 35 -14.50 -4.49 -11.55
C ALA A 35 -13.15 -5.21 -11.69
N GLY A 36 -12.04 -4.48 -11.61
CA GLY A 36 -10.71 -5.08 -11.57
C GLY A 36 -10.52 -5.98 -10.34
N LEU A 37 -10.93 -5.53 -9.15
CA LEU A 37 -10.87 -6.32 -7.91
C LEU A 37 -11.80 -7.55 -7.88
N ARG A 38 -12.86 -7.57 -8.69
CA ARG A 38 -13.68 -8.77 -8.92
C ARG A 38 -13.00 -9.78 -9.87
N ARG A 39 -12.12 -9.30 -10.76
CA ARG A 39 -11.37 -10.14 -11.71
C ARG A 39 -10.15 -10.79 -11.06
N VAL A 40 -9.40 -10.02 -10.27
CA VAL A 40 -8.12 -10.45 -9.68
C VAL A 40 -8.15 -10.37 -8.17
N TYR A 41 -7.29 -11.15 -7.51
CA TYR A 41 -7.26 -11.27 -6.06
C TYR A 41 -6.83 -9.96 -5.36
N PRO A 42 -7.72 -9.29 -4.59
CA PRO A 42 -7.43 -7.97 -4.03
C PRO A 42 -6.17 -7.92 -3.16
N LEU A 43 -5.95 -8.94 -2.31
CA LEU A 43 -4.77 -8.95 -1.44
C LEU A 43 -3.47 -9.07 -2.25
N HIS A 44 -3.48 -9.71 -3.42
CA HIS A 44 -2.33 -9.75 -4.31
C HIS A 44 -1.99 -8.37 -4.85
N VAL A 45 -3.00 -7.64 -5.33
CA VAL A 45 -2.82 -6.27 -5.85
C VAL A 45 -2.27 -5.36 -4.75
N ILE A 46 -2.89 -5.37 -3.56
CA ILE A 46 -2.45 -4.59 -2.41
C ILE A 46 -1.01 -4.94 -2.04
N ALA A 47 -0.66 -6.22 -1.97
CA ALA A 47 0.70 -6.66 -1.62
C ALA A 47 1.75 -6.23 -2.66
N VAL A 48 1.42 -6.26 -3.95
CA VAL A 48 2.31 -5.79 -5.03
C VAL A 48 2.53 -4.29 -4.93
N LEU A 49 1.44 -3.51 -4.88
CA LEU A 49 1.52 -2.04 -4.82
C LEU A 49 2.20 -1.57 -3.54
N ALA A 50 1.84 -2.12 -2.38
CA ALA A 50 2.52 -1.80 -1.11
C ALA A 50 4.00 -2.22 -1.13
N GLY A 51 4.27 -3.43 -1.63
CA GLY A 51 5.61 -4.01 -1.64
C GLY A 51 6.62 -3.25 -2.49
N TRP A 52 6.18 -2.68 -3.62
CA TRP A 52 7.05 -1.96 -4.55
C TRP A 52 6.91 -0.44 -4.48
N GLY A 53 5.74 0.08 -4.09
CA GLY A 53 5.45 1.51 -4.01
C GLY A 53 5.78 2.17 -2.69
N LEU A 54 5.63 1.45 -1.57
CA LEU A 54 5.84 2.00 -0.22
C LEU A 54 7.18 1.62 0.40
N ARG A 55 8.01 0.87 -0.34
CA ARG A 55 9.35 0.47 0.10
C ARG A 55 10.41 1.15 -0.74
N ALA A 56 11.48 1.57 -0.08
CA ALA A 56 12.69 2.09 -0.71
C ALA A 56 13.87 1.16 -0.41
N GLY A 57 14.72 0.94 -1.41
CA GLY A 57 15.94 0.16 -1.21
C GLY A 57 16.93 0.92 -0.34
N LEU A 58 17.55 0.25 0.64
CA LEU A 58 18.69 0.79 1.39
C LEU A 58 19.99 0.27 0.78
N GLY A 59 20.88 1.18 0.38
CA GLY A 59 22.19 0.88 -0.18
C GLY A 59 23.34 1.51 0.63
N PRO A 60 24.59 1.27 0.23
CA PRO A 60 25.76 1.90 0.85
C PRO A 60 25.71 3.44 0.84
N ASN A 61 24.97 4.00 -0.12
CA ASN A 61 24.80 5.45 -0.31
C ASN A 61 23.53 5.99 0.36
N GLY A 62 22.91 5.24 1.27
CA GLY A 62 21.66 5.62 1.95
C GLY A 62 20.40 5.08 1.29
N VAL A 63 19.25 5.68 1.64
CA VAL A 63 17.92 5.29 1.15
C VAL A 63 17.79 5.72 -0.32
N ALA A 64 17.31 4.82 -1.17
CA ALA A 64 17.01 5.12 -2.56
C ALA A 64 16.00 6.28 -2.63
N PRO A 65 16.24 7.29 -3.48
CA PRO A 65 15.44 8.51 -3.48
C PRO A 65 14.00 8.30 -4.00
N ARG A 66 13.70 7.14 -4.58
CA ARG A 66 12.40 6.80 -5.15
C ARG A 66 12.07 5.33 -4.88
N SER A 67 10.79 5.05 -4.65
CA SER A 67 10.24 3.69 -4.72
C SER A 67 10.24 3.18 -6.16
N MET A 68 9.94 1.90 -6.35
CA MET A 68 9.93 1.27 -7.66
C MET A 68 8.69 1.62 -8.48
N ILE A 69 7.61 2.08 -7.83
CA ILE A 69 6.38 2.56 -8.46
C ILE A 69 6.27 4.06 -8.21
N ALA A 70 6.43 4.85 -9.28
CA ALA A 70 6.30 6.30 -9.21
C ALA A 70 4.84 6.73 -9.00
N GLY A 71 4.63 7.82 -8.25
CA GLY A 71 3.30 8.40 -8.03
C GLY A 71 2.40 7.62 -7.07
N LEU A 72 2.87 6.50 -6.50
CA LEU A 72 2.14 5.75 -5.50
C LEU A 72 2.52 6.21 -4.08
N GLU A 73 1.52 6.65 -3.33
CA GLU A 73 1.65 7.06 -1.93
C GLU A 73 0.84 6.14 -1.01
N GLN A 74 1.08 6.19 0.30
CA GLN A 74 0.42 5.32 1.28
C GLN A 74 -1.11 5.43 1.23
N HIS A 75 -1.65 6.65 1.08
CA HIS A 75 -3.09 6.87 1.06
C HIS A 75 -3.79 6.21 -0.15
N HIS A 76 -3.08 6.01 -1.27
CA HIS A 76 -3.60 5.25 -2.40
C HIS A 76 -3.77 3.76 -2.05
N VAL A 77 -2.81 3.17 -1.34
CA VAL A 77 -2.91 1.76 -0.91
C VAL A 77 -4.02 1.57 0.12
N GLU A 78 -4.20 2.54 1.02
CA GLU A 78 -5.32 2.55 1.97
C GLU A 78 -6.67 2.68 1.27
N LEU A 79 -6.78 3.57 0.28
CA LEU A 79 -7.98 3.69 -0.55
C LEU A 79 -8.29 2.38 -1.27
N LEU A 80 -7.29 1.77 -1.89
CA LEU A 80 -7.44 0.46 -2.54
C LEU A 80 -7.95 -0.61 -1.55
N GLN A 81 -7.39 -0.64 -0.34
CA GLN A 81 -7.83 -1.55 0.71
C GLN A 81 -9.28 -1.26 1.13
N ALA A 82 -9.64 0.01 1.32
CA ALA A 82 -10.99 0.42 1.70
C ALA A 82 -12.02 0.03 0.62
N VAL A 83 -11.71 0.26 -0.66
CA VAL A 83 -12.55 -0.16 -1.78
C VAL A 83 -12.69 -1.68 -1.82
N ALA A 84 -11.60 -2.44 -1.63
CA ALA A 84 -11.67 -3.90 -1.57
C ALA A 84 -12.59 -4.40 -0.43
N LEU A 85 -12.60 -3.72 0.71
CA LEU A 85 -13.47 -4.04 1.86
C LEU A 85 -14.95 -3.72 1.63
N THR A 86 -15.29 -2.94 0.59
CA THR A 86 -16.68 -2.65 0.18
C THR A 86 -17.28 -3.74 -0.71
N LEU A 87 -16.45 -4.68 -1.19
CA LEU A 87 -16.89 -5.82 -1.97
C LEU A 87 -17.17 -6.99 -1.04
N GLU A 88 -18.25 -7.73 -1.31
CA GLU A 88 -18.54 -8.96 -0.60
C GLU A 88 -17.40 -9.98 -0.81
N PRO A 89 -17.09 -10.82 0.19
CA PRO A 89 -16.01 -11.80 0.06
C PRO A 89 -16.17 -12.73 -1.16
N ALA A 90 -17.42 -13.04 -1.52
CA ALA A 90 -17.75 -13.88 -2.67
C ALA A 90 -17.52 -13.20 -4.03
N GLU A 91 -17.43 -11.87 -4.06
CA GLU A 91 -17.16 -11.10 -5.28
C GLU A 91 -15.67 -10.96 -5.59
N TRP A 92 -14.79 -11.25 -4.62
CA TRP A 92 -13.35 -11.09 -4.81
C TRP A 92 -12.84 -12.04 -5.89
N GLY A 93 -12.02 -11.50 -6.80
CA GLY A 93 -11.26 -12.34 -7.72
C GLY A 93 -10.37 -13.32 -6.95
N VAL A 94 -10.09 -14.47 -7.55
CA VAL A 94 -9.26 -15.51 -6.91
C VAL A 94 -7.91 -15.70 -7.61
N GLN A 95 -7.78 -15.15 -8.83
CA GLN A 95 -6.56 -15.28 -9.63
C GLN A 95 -5.55 -14.19 -9.27
N PRO A 96 -4.25 -14.48 -9.27
CA PRO A 96 -3.24 -13.44 -9.14
C PRO A 96 -3.33 -12.47 -10.32
N ALA A 97 -3.22 -11.18 -10.02
CA ALA A 97 -3.10 -10.11 -11.00
C ALA A 97 -1.83 -10.28 -11.88
N GLU A 98 -1.98 -10.09 -13.18
CA GLU A 98 -0.87 -9.98 -14.12
C GLU A 98 -0.36 -8.51 -14.18
N PRO A 99 0.82 -8.23 -14.78
CA PRO A 99 1.38 -6.88 -14.78
C PRO A 99 0.43 -5.80 -15.33
N GLU A 100 -0.35 -6.13 -16.36
CA GLU A 100 -1.34 -5.23 -16.97
C GLU A 100 -2.50 -4.92 -16.01
N ASP A 101 -2.92 -5.91 -15.21
CA ASP A 101 -3.94 -5.71 -14.18
C ASP A 101 -3.42 -4.77 -13.08
N ILE A 102 -2.17 -4.97 -12.63
CA ILE A 102 -1.54 -4.13 -11.62
C ILE A 102 -1.46 -2.68 -12.08
N GLN A 103 -1.05 -2.44 -13.33
CA GLN A 103 -0.97 -1.09 -13.89
C GLN A 103 -2.35 -0.44 -13.98
N ALA A 104 -3.36 -1.14 -14.51
CA ALA A 104 -4.71 -0.61 -14.62
C ALA A 104 -5.32 -0.27 -13.25
N LEU A 105 -5.12 -1.13 -12.25
CA LEU A 105 -5.61 -0.93 -10.90
C LEU A 105 -4.88 0.22 -10.17
N LEU A 106 -3.58 0.38 -10.41
CA LEU A 106 -2.81 1.53 -9.91
C LEU A 106 -3.37 2.84 -10.47
N GLU A 107 -3.55 2.92 -11.79
CA GLU A 107 -4.06 4.12 -12.45
C GLU A 107 -5.48 4.45 -11.99
N ALA A 108 -6.36 3.45 -11.88
CA ALA A 108 -7.71 3.63 -11.36
C ALA A 108 -7.69 4.12 -9.89
N THR A 109 -6.82 3.55 -9.05
CA THR A 109 -6.67 3.97 -7.64
C THR A 109 -6.26 5.43 -7.52
N ILE A 110 -5.26 5.86 -8.31
CA ILE A 110 -4.80 7.25 -8.33
C ILE A 110 -5.92 8.16 -8.84
N ALA A 111 -6.63 7.77 -9.90
CA ALA A 111 -7.72 8.57 -10.47
C ALA A 111 -8.89 8.76 -9.48
N VAL A 112 -9.24 7.74 -8.70
CA VAL A 112 -10.26 7.85 -7.64
C VAL A 112 -9.78 8.79 -6.52
N ALA A 113 -8.52 8.69 -6.12
CA ALA A 113 -7.95 9.61 -5.12
C ALA A 113 -7.96 11.07 -5.62
N ASP A 114 -7.56 11.30 -6.87
CA ASP A 114 -7.59 12.61 -7.51
C ASP A 114 -9.01 13.17 -7.61
N ALA A 115 -10.01 12.34 -7.96
CA ALA A 115 -11.41 12.75 -7.98
C ALA A 115 -11.90 13.20 -6.59
N ALA A 116 -11.52 12.48 -5.53
CA ALA A 116 -11.86 12.86 -4.17
C ALA A 116 -11.19 14.18 -3.74
N VAL A 117 -9.94 14.42 -4.16
CA VAL A 117 -9.25 15.72 -3.96
C VAL A 117 -9.96 16.82 -4.74
N GLY A 118 -10.35 16.56 -5.99
CA GLY A 118 -11.08 17.49 -6.85
C GLY A 118 -12.42 17.89 -6.25
N ALA A 119 -13.19 16.94 -5.72
CA ALA A 119 -14.50 17.19 -5.11
C ALA A 119 -14.37 18.18 -3.94
N ARG A 120 -13.34 18.02 -3.11
CA ARG A 120 -13.05 18.94 -2.00
C ARG A 120 -12.64 20.33 -2.48
N LEU A 121 -11.84 20.41 -3.55
CA LEU A 121 -11.47 21.69 -4.14
C LEU A 121 -12.70 22.44 -4.67
N LEU A 122 -13.62 21.75 -5.34
CA LEU A 122 -14.86 22.36 -5.85
C LEU A 122 -15.79 22.78 -4.72
N ALA A 123 -15.93 21.96 -3.66
CA ALA A 123 -16.71 22.33 -2.49
C ALA A 123 -16.21 23.62 -1.81
N SER A 124 -14.91 23.91 -1.90
CA SER A 124 -14.33 25.17 -1.40
C SER A 124 -14.59 26.39 -2.30
N GLU A 125 -14.93 26.18 -3.58
CA GLU A 125 -15.28 27.25 -4.53
C GLU A 125 -16.67 27.83 -4.24
N ASP A 126 -17.60 26.97 -3.80
CA ASP A 126 -18.99 27.34 -3.54
C ASP A 126 -19.20 28.10 -2.22
N VAL A 127 -18.15 28.27 -1.41
CA VAL A 127 -18.26 28.93 -0.10
C VAL A 127 -18.13 30.44 -0.23
N VAL A 128 -19.28 31.11 -0.11
CA VAL A 128 -19.40 32.57 -0.17
C VAL A 128 -19.02 33.26 1.16
N ASP A 129 -19.19 32.57 2.29
CA ASP A 129 -18.83 33.08 3.62
C ASP A 129 -17.31 32.98 3.88
N PRO A 130 -16.59 34.10 4.10
CA PRO A 130 -15.16 34.09 4.38
C PRO A 130 -14.78 33.27 5.63
N GLY A 131 -15.65 33.20 6.63
CA GLY A 131 -15.42 32.43 7.86
C GLY A 131 -15.41 30.92 7.59
N ALA A 132 -16.46 30.42 6.95
CA ALA A 132 -16.55 29.03 6.49
C ALA A 132 -15.43 28.67 5.50
N GLY A 133 -15.07 29.58 4.59
CA GLY A 133 -13.98 29.38 3.64
C GLY A 133 -12.62 29.21 4.32
N MET A 134 -12.35 29.98 5.38
CA MET A 134 -11.13 29.83 6.18
C MET A 134 -11.09 28.49 6.92
N VAL A 135 -12.22 28.04 7.49
CA VAL A 135 -12.31 26.74 8.18
C VAL A 135 -12.02 25.60 7.21
N LEU A 136 -12.63 25.60 6.03
CA LEU A 136 -12.36 24.59 4.99
C LEU A 136 -10.91 24.61 4.53
N ALA A 137 -10.34 25.79 4.28
CA ALA A 137 -8.94 25.93 3.89
C ALA A 137 -7.98 25.38 4.97
N LEU A 138 -8.30 25.59 6.25
CA LEU A 138 -7.54 25.05 7.37
C LEU A 138 -7.67 23.53 7.45
N GLN A 139 -8.89 22.99 7.33
CA GLN A 139 -9.15 21.55 7.32
C GLN A 139 -8.41 20.84 6.17
N GLU A 140 -8.43 21.40 4.96
CA GLU A 140 -7.68 20.85 3.83
C GLU A 140 -6.17 20.94 4.05
N ARG A 141 -5.66 22.03 4.65
CA ARG A 141 -4.24 22.13 4.99
C ARG A 141 -3.82 21.06 5.99
N VAL A 142 -4.61 20.85 7.05
CA VAL A 142 -4.38 19.78 8.03
C VAL A 142 -4.43 18.42 7.35
N ARG A 143 -5.45 18.15 6.53
CA ARG A 143 -5.60 16.89 5.81
C ARG A 143 -4.40 16.62 4.91
N LEU A 144 -4.00 17.58 4.07
CA LEU A 144 -2.83 17.45 3.21
C LEU A 144 -1.54 17.19 4.00
N HIS A 145 -1.37 17.84 5.16
CA HIS A 145 -0.23 17.56 6.03
C HIS A 145 -0.30 16.13 6.60
N THR A 146 -1.47 15.66 7.02
CA THR A 146 -1.65 14.27 7.53
C THR A 146 -1.70 13.19 6.45
N GLN A 147 -1.90 13.56 5.18
CA GLN A 147 -1.83 12.64 4.03
C GLN A 147 -0.41 12.55 3.47
N ARG A 148 0.31 13.69 3.38
CA ARG A 148 1.66 13.78 2.79
C ARG A 148 2.79 13.66 3.80
N VAL A 149 2.59 14.11 5.03
CA VAL A 149 3.57 14.07 6.15
C VAL A 149 3.02 13.19 7.26
N ARG A 150 2.96 11.87 7.02
CA ARG A 150 2.51 10.90 8.04
C ARG A 150 3.55 10.52 9.07
N ASN A 151 4.83 10.75 8.77
CA ASN A 151 5.93 10.57 9.71
C ASN A 151 6.64 11.91 9.92
N TRP A 152 6.23 12.61 10.97
CA TRP A 152 6.88 13.85 11.44
C TRP A 152 8.20 13.57 12.18
N GLY A 153 8.58 12.30 12.33
CA GLY A 153 9.81 11.83 12.95
C GLY A 153 10.12 10.39 12.55
N TYR A 154 11.26 9.86 13.02
CA TYR A 154 11.63 8.48 12.76
C TYR A 154 10.64 7.51 13.44
N PRO A 155 10.34 6.32 12.88
CA PRO A 155 9.41 5.37 13.49
C PRO A 155 9.68 5.06 14.97
N ALA A 156 10.96 5.01 15.36
CA ALA A 156 11.37 4.82 16.75
C ALA A 156 10.96 5.99 17.67
N GLU A 157 11.01 7.23 17.18
CA GLU A 157 10.60 8.41 17.93
C GLU A 157 9.09 8.48 18.09
N VAL A 158 8.34 8.20 17.00
CA VAL A 158 6.88 8.12 17.03
C VAL A 158 6.45 7.07 18.05
N ARG A 159 7.04 5.87 18.01
CA ARG A 159 6.74 4.80 18.98
C ARG A 159 7.02 5.24 20.41
N ARG A 160 8.17 5.86 20.67
CA ARG A 160 8.56 6.33 22.02
C ARG A 160 7.57 7.37 22.56
N ILE A 161 7.16 8.32 21.71
CA ILE A 161 6.21 9.37 22.10
C ILE A 161 4.83 8.79 22.35
N SER A 162 4.33 7.93 21.44
CA SER A 162 3.05 7.25 21.63
C SER A 162 3.01 6.42 22.90
N ASP A 163 4.07 5.65 23.18
CA ASP A 163 4.18 4.85 24.40
C ASP A 163 4.18 5.73 25.65
N ALA A 164 4.94 6.83 25.67
CA ALA A 164 4.94 7.78 26.80
C ALA A 164 3.56 8.43 27.04
N LEU A 165 2.83 8.75 25.98
CA LEU A 165 1.51 9.38 26.06
C LEU A 165 0.42 8.41 26.56
N TYR A 166 0.47 7.15 26.11
CA TYR A 166 -0.62 6.20 26.35
C TYR A 166 -0.37 5.22 27.50
N ARG A 167 0.88 4.97 27.89
CA ARG A 167 1.23 4.06 28.99
C ARG A 167 0.48 4.34 30.30
N PRO A 168 0.21 5.60 30.73
CA PRO A 168 -0.58 5.85 31.93
C PRO A 168 -2.00 5.26 31.90
N LEU A 169 -2.50 4.87 30.72
CA LEU A 169 -3.80 4.24 30.52
C LEU A 169 -3.76 2.71 30.50
N ASP A 170 -2.58 2.08 30.59
CA ASP A 170 -2.41 0.62 30.51
C ASP A 170 -3.29 -0.12 31.51
N SER A 171 -3.24 0.25 32.78
CA SER A 171 -4.02 -0.43 33.83
C SER A 171 -5.52 -0.34 33.58
N LYS A 172 -6.00 0.84 33.17
CA LYS A 172 -7.43 1.09 32.90
C LYS A 172 -7.93 0.30 31.70
N LEU A 173 -7.16 0.29 30.60
CA LEU A 173 -7.55 -0.43 29.39
C LEU A 173 -7.38 -1.93 29.54
N ARG A 174 -6.33 -2.41 30.22
CA ARG A 174 -6.14 -3.84 30.48
C ARG A 174 -7.28 -4.42 31.30
N ALA A 175 -7.76 -3.70 32.32
CA ALA A 175 -8.92 -4.12 33.11
C ALA A 175 -10.21 -4.24 32.29
N LYS A 176 -10.38 -3.43 31.23
CA LYS A 176 -11.61 -3.40 30.42
C LYS A 176 -11.55 -4.28 29.18
N LEU A 177 -10.38 -4.36 28.54
CA LEU A 177 -10.19 -4.94 27.21
C LEU A 177 -9.29 -6.18 27.23
N GLY A 178 -8.65 -6.51 28.35
CA GLY A 178 -7.67 -7.59 28.46
C GLY A 178 -6.24 -7.19 28.05
N PHE A 179 -6.06 -6.00 27.45
CA PHE A 179 -4.76 -5.47 27.01
C PHE A 179 -4.65 -3.95 27.21
N GLY A 180 -3.42 -3.45 27.35
CA GLY A 180 -3.12 -2.02 27.46
C GLY A 180 -2.63 -1.41 26.13
N PRO A 181 -2.59 -0.07 25.99
CA PRO A 181 -1.98 0.59 24.83
C PRO A 181 -0.55 0.17 24.54
N SER A 182 0.28 -0.08 25.56
CA SER A 182 1.65 -0.55 25.32
C SER A 182 1.68 -1.92 24.63
N ASP A 183 0.73 -2.82 24.92
CA ASP A 183 0.60 -4.09 24.20
C ASP A 183 0.22 -3.85 22.72
N VAL A 184 -0.71 -2.92 22.47
CA VAL A 184 -1.14 -2.55 21.11
C VAL A 184 0.05 -2.02 20.30
N LEU A 185 0.83 -1.11 20.88
CA LEU A 185 2.03 -0.56 20.24
C LEU A 185 3.09 -1.64 19.99
N ALA A 186 3.24 -2.60 20.91
CA ALA A 186 4.16 -3.72 20.74
C ALA A 186 3.71 -4.65 19.59
N VAL A 187 2.41 -4.97 19.52
CA VAL A 187 1.82 -5.80 18.45
C VAL A 187 1.94 -5.13 17.08
N ILE A 188 1.63 -3.84 16.97
CA ILE A 188 1.77 -3.10 15.69
C ILE A 188 3.23 -3.05 15.25
N ALA A 189 4.17 -2.76 16.18
CA ALA A 189 5.59 -2.77 15.86
C ALA A 189 6.06 -4.15 15.40
N ALA A 190 5.63 -5.21 16.07
CA ALA A 190 5.96 -6.58 15.71
C ALA A 190 5.41 -6.99 14.33
N LEU A 191 4.21 -6.55 13.96
CA LEU A 191 3.67 -6.74 12.61
C LEU A 191 4.56 -6.11 11.55
N VAL A 192 4.93 -4.84 11.74
CA VAL A 192 5.80 -4.10 10.80
C VAL A 192 7.14 -4.82 10.67
N THR A 193 7.80 -5.13 11.79
CA THR A 193 9.09 -5.86 11.80
C THR A 193 8.99 -7.21 11.10
N SER A 194 7.94 -8.00 11.37
CA SER A 194 7.78 -9.33 10.75
C SER A 194 7.64 -9.24 9.23
N ILE A 195 6.86 -8.26 8.74
CA ILE A 195 6.68 -8.02 7.30
C ILE A 195 7.97 -7.50 6.66
N GLU A 196 8.68 -6.59 7.33
CA GLU A 196 9.96 -6.04 6.87
C GLU A 196 11.04 -7.12 6.78
N ASP A 197 11.13 -8.01 7.75
CA ASP A 197 12.10 -9.11 7.76
C ASP A 197 11.86 -10.10 6.61
N LYS A 198 10.60 -10.51 6.42
CA LYS A 198 10.17 -11.37 5.30
C LYS A 198 10.49 -10.72 3.95
N ALA A 199 10.16 -9.44 3.80
CA ALA A 199 10.45 -8.66 2.60
C ALA A 199 11.95 -8.54 2.33
N SER A 200 12.73 -8.22 3.35
CA SER A 200 14.19 -8.06 3.28
C SER A 200 14.89 -9.38 2.96
N ALA A 201 14.42 -10.50 3.53
CA ALA A 201 14.91 -11.83 3.19
C ALA A 201 14.67 -12.15 1.70
N ARG A 202 13.46 -11.91 1.20
CA ARG A 202 13.13 -12.10 -0.22
C ARG A 202 13.99 -11.21 -1.12
N PHE A 203 14.14 -9.93 -0.78
CA PHE A 203 14.93 -9.00 -1.60
C PHE A 203 16.40 -9.43 -1.68
N ARG A 204 16.99 -9.86 -0.56
CA ARG A 204 18.36 -10.42 -0.53
C ARG A 204 18.48 -11.67 -1.41
N LEU A 205 17.52 -12.58 -1.33
CA LEU A 205 17.48 -13.78 -2.16
C LEU A 205 17.43 -13.43 -3.65
N LEU A 206 16.45 -12.64 -4.09
CA LEU A 206 16.28 -12.23 -5.48
C LEU A 206 17.49 -11.47 -6.01
N LYS A 207 18.05 -10.53 -5.22
CA LYS A 207 19.27 -9.81 -5.56
C LYS A 207 20.44 -10.77 -5.79
N SER A 208 20.56 -11.83 -4.98
CA SER A 208 21.62 -12.82 -5.14
C SER A 208 21.46 -13.66 -6.42
N ILE A 209 20.21 -13.97 -6.82
CA ILE A 209 19.91 -14.70 -8.06
C ILE A 209 20.17 -13.80 -9.29
N PHE A 210 19.67 -12.57 -9.27
CA PHE A 210 19.73 -11.65 -10.42
C PHE A 210 21.10 -11.03 -10.69
N ARG A 211 22.06 -11.21 -9.77
CA ARG A 211 23.49 -10.90 -10.00
C ARG A 211 24.13 -11.73 -11.10
N ALA A 212 23.57 -12.88 -11.45
CA ALA A 212 24.09 -13.69 -12.55
C ALA A 212 24.01 -12.94 -13.89
N ARG A 213 24.95 -13.24 -14.79
CA ARG A 213 25.21 -12.45 -16.01
C ARG A 213 24.57 -13.04 -17.26
N THR A 214 24.01 -14.24 -17.18
CA THR A 214 23.44 -14.95 -18.33
C THR A 214 22.02 -15.40 -18.06
N ARG A 215 21.20 -15.48 -19.12
CA ARG A 215 19.81 -15.95 -19.05
C ARG A 215 19.72 -17.35 -18.43
N ARG A 216 20.59 -18.25 -18.89
CA ARG A 216 20.67 -19.64 -18.41
C ARG A 216 20.99 -19.72 -16.91
N GLN A 217 21.98 -18.96 -16.44
CA GLN A 217 22.34 -18.96 -15.01
C GLN A 217 21.23 -18.39 -14.14
N ILE A 218 20.60 -17.27 -14.55
CA ILE A 218 19.50 -16.68 -13.77
C ILE A 218 18.35 -17.68 -13.63
N VAL A 219 17.93 -18.33 -14.73
CA VAL A 219 16.82 -19.29 -14.69
C VAL A 219 17.16 -20.47 -13.78
N ARG A 220 18.34 -21.08 -13.93
CA ARG A 220 18.76 -22.20 -13.09
C ARG A 220 18.79 -21.83 -11.61
N LEU A 221 19.44 -20.72 -11.26
CA LEU A 221 19.50 -20.24 -9.87
C LEU A 221 18.12 -19.93 -9.31
N PHE A 222 17.19 -19.45 -10.15
CA PHE A 222 15.82 -19.18 -9.72
C PHE A 222 15.07 -20.48 -9.38
N PHE A 223 15.10 -21.47 -10.27
CA PHE A 223 14.50 -22.79 -10.02
C PHE A 223 15.12 -23.51 -8.82
N GLU A 224 16.43 -23.37 -8.62
CA GLU A 224 17.15 -24.00 -7.52
C GLU A 224 16.86 -23.35 -6.17
N ARG A 225 16.77 -22.01 -6.12
CA ARG A 225 16.83 -21.26 -4.85
C ARG A 225 15.55 -20.53 -4.48
N TYR A 226 14.66 -20.23 -5.43
CA TYR A 226 13.43 -19.53 -5.12
C TYR A 226 12.36 -20.51 -4.60
N PRO A 227 11.79 -20.31 -3.40
CA PRO A 227 10.84 -21.26 -2.82
C PRO A 227 9.58 -21.45 -3.67
N GLY A 228 9.15 -22.70 -3.83
CA GLY A 228 7.90 -23.06 -4.51
C GLY A 228 7.95 -23.02 -6.04
N VAL A 229 9.15 -22.96 -6.64
CA VAL A 229 9.31 -23.13 -8.09
C VAL A 229 9.42 -24.62 -8.39
N GLU A 230 8.52 -25.11 -9.23
CA GLU A 230 8.52 -26.49 -9.72
C GLU A 230 8.81 -26.53 -11.23
N GLY A 231 9.36 -27.65 -11.70
CA GLY A 231 9.60 -27.91 -13.13
C GLY A 231 11.08 -27.91 -13.54
N ASP A 232 11.30 -27.97 -14.86
CA ASP A 232 12.64 -28.04 -15.48
C ASP A 232 13.09 -26.65 -15.98
N PRO A 233 14.21 -26.10 -15.46
CA PRO A 233 14.75 -24.83 -15.94
C PRO A 233 15.13 -24.86 -17.42
N GLU A 234 15.53 -26.01 -17.98
CA GLU A 234 15.88 -26.11 -19.40
C GLU A 234 14.64 -26.11 -20.29
N ALA A 235 13.55 -26.73 -19.84
CA ALA A 235 12.24 -26.62 -20.49
C ALA A 235 11.76 -25.17 -20.50
N PHE A 236 11.86 -24.45 -19.38
CA PHE A 236 11.51 -23.03 -19.35
C PHE A 236 12.35 -22.21 -20.32
N LEU A 237 13.68 -22.43 -20.36
CA LEU A 237 14.57 -21.72 -21.29
C LEU A 237 14.21 -21.95 -22.76
N ARG A 238 13.73 -23.16 -23.13
CA ARG A 238 13.27 -23.46 -24.50
C ARG A 238 12.01 -22.69 -24.89
N LEU A 239 11.17 -22.31 -23.93
CA LEU A 239 9.95 -21.54 -24.16
C LEU A 239 10.20 -20.03 -24.28
N ILE A 240 11.40 -19.55 -23.94
CA ILE A 240 11.75 -18.14 -24.06
C ILE A 240 12.01 -17.81 -25.53
N PRO A 241 11.24 -16.88 -26.15
CA PRO A 241 11.43 -16.53 -27.55
C PRO A 241 12.85 -16.02 -27.86
N PRO A 242 13.38 -16.31 -29.07
CA PRO A 242 14.59 -15.67 -29.56
C PRO A 242 14.41 -14.14 -29.54
N GLY A 243 15.37 -13.42 -28.93
CA GLY A 243 15.31 -11.95 -28.81
C GLY A 243 14.95 -11.42 -27.42
N VAL A 244 14.44 -12.24 -26.48
CA VAL A 244 14.23 -11.78 -25.10
C VAL A 244 15.57 -11.50 -24.42
N THR A 245 15.73 -10.25 -23.97
CA THR A 245 16.94 -9.76 -23.27
C THR A 245 17.08 -10.39 -21.88
N LEU A 246 18.27 -10.24 -21.27
CA LEU A 246 18.49 -10.67 -19.89
C LEU A 246 17.50 -10.00 -18.92
N ASP A 247 17.23 -8.72 -19.12
CA ASP A 247 16.26 -7.98 -18.31
C ASP A 247 14.84 -8.46 -18.54
N GLY A 248 14.47 -8.78 -19.79
CA GLY A 248 13.18 -9.41 -20.09
C GLY A 248 12.99 -10.74 -19.35
N VAL A 249 14.05 -11.54 -19.18
CA VAL A 249 14.00 -12.76 -18.35
C VAL A 249 13.84 -12.41 -16.87
N ARG A 250 14.59 -11.42 -16.36
CA ARG A 250 14.45 -10.96 -14.97
C ARG A 250 13.04 -10.50 -14.66
N PHE A 251 12.43 -9.72 -15.54
CA PHE A 251 11.04 -9.24 -15.37
C PHE A 251 10.04 -10.39 -15.30
N ARG A 252 10.16 -11.41 -16.17
CA ARG A 252 9.28 -12.59 -16.11
C ARG A 252 9.41 -13.37 -14.81
N LEU A 253 10.64 -13.60 -14.34
CA LEU A 253 10.88 -14.28 -13.07
C LEU A 253 10.43 -13.43 -11.87
N LEU A 254 10.57 -12.11 -11.95
CA LEU A 254 10.09 -11.19 -10.92
C LEU A 254 8.57 -11.20 -10.84
N ALA A 255 7.86 -11.15 -11.97
CA ALA A 255 6.41 -11.25 -12.03
C ALA A 255 5.90 -12.57 -11.40
N TYR A 256 6.57 -13.70 -11.69
CA TYR A 256 6.26 -14.97 -11.01
C TYR A 256 6.52 -14.89 -9.51
N ALA A 257 7.67 -14.34 -9.10
CA ALA A 257 8.03 -14.17 -7.71
C ALA A 257 7.06 -13.27 -6.95
N ASP A 258 6.44 -12.28 -7.61
CA ASP A 258 5.53 -11.32 -7.00
C ASP A 258 4.20 -11.96 -6.57
N ARG A 259 3.82 -13.10 -7.16
CA ARG A 259 2.69 -13.93 -6.71
C ARG A 259 2.78 -14.33 -5.24
N SER A 260 4.00 -14.42 -4.71
CA SER A 260 4.25 -14.75 -3.30
C SER A 260 4.24 -13.54 -2.35
N LEU A 261 4.10 -12.31 -2.84
CA LEU A 261 4.14 -11.10 -1.99
C LEU A 261 3.04 -11.10 -0.94
N VAL A 262 1.84 -11.63 -1.26
CA VAL A 262 0.76 -11.78 -0.28
C VAL A 262 1.23 -12.56 0.94
N ARG A 263 1.97 -13.66 0.72
CA ARG A 263 2.44 -14.53 1.80
C ARG A 263 3.41 -13.82 2.74
N LEU A 264 4.14 -12.80 2.27
CA LEU A 264 5.03 -12.00 3.11
C LEU A 264 4.25 -11.06 4.04
N SER A 265 3.03 -10.70 3.65
CA SER A 265 2.13 -9.85 4.44
C SER A 265 1.23 -10.66 5.38
N LEU A 266 1.26 -12.00 5.30
CA LEU A 266 0.56 -12.86 6.26
C LEU A 266 1.44 -13.06 7.51
N VAL A 267 0.85 -12.77 8.66
CA VAL A 267 1.50 -12.93 9.97
C VAL A 267 0.51 -13.64 10.90
N SER A 268 0.97 -14.67 11.60
CA SER A 268 0.13 -15.40 12.56
C SER A 268 0.18 -14.75 13.95
N PRO A 269 -0.86 -14.92 14.79
CA PRO A 269 -0.86 -14.39 16.15
C PRO A 269 0.32 -14.87 16.99
N ASP A 270 0.77 -16.12 16.84
CA ASP A 270 1.92 -16.68 17.56
C ASP A 270 3.25 -16.02 17.15
N GLU A 271 3.42 -15.72 15.86
CA GLU A 271 4.58 -15.01 15.34
C GLU A 271 4.64 -13.60 15.91
N VAL A 272 3.51 -12.89 15.87
CA VAL A 272 3.40 -11.53 16.41
C VAL A 272 3.64 -11.51 17.92
N ALA A 273 3.03 -12.43 18.67
CA ALA A 273 3.18 -12.52 20.12
C ALA A 273 4.65 -12.69 20.54
N ARG A 274 5.35 -13.61 19.87
CA ARG A 274 6.77 -13.87 20.10
C ARG A 274 7.66 -12.66 19.80
N VAL A 275 7.41 -11.94 18.71
CA VAL A 275 8.18 -10.74 18.36
C VAL A 275 7.83 -9.55 19.28
N ALA A 276 6.56 -9.40 19.65
CA ALA A 276 6.08 -8.33 20.51
C ALA A 276 6.42 -8.54 22.00
N GLY A 277 6.71 -9.78 22.41
CA GLY A 277 6.92 -10.12 23.83
C GLY A 277 5.63 -10.10 24.65
N VAL A 278 4.50 -10.43 24.03
CA VAL A 278 3.18 -10.55 24.70
C VAL A 278 2.68 -11.99 24.60
N ASP A 279 1.64 -12.34 25.36
CA ASP A 279 1.00 -13.65 25.21
C ASP A 279 0.19 -13.75 23.90
N GLU A 280 0.03 -14.97 23.37
CA GLU A 280 -0.67 -15.19 22.09
C GLU A 280 -2.14 -14.76 22.15
N ALA A 281 -2.81 -14.93 23.30
CA ALA A 281 -4.21 -14.57 23.45
C ALA A 281 -4.41 -13.05 23.33
N THR A 282 -3.52 -12.27 23.94
CA THR A 282 -3.43 -10.81 23.86
C THR A 282 -3.15 -10.38 22.43
N ALA A 283 -2.16 -10.98 21.75
CA ALA A 283 -1.87 -10.67 20.35
C ALA A 283 -3.10 -10.94 19.45
N ARG A 284 -3.73 -12.11 19.61
CA ARG A 284 -4.95 -12.49 18.87
C ARG A 284 -6.09 -11.51 19.11
N LEU A 285 -6.30 -11.10 20.36
CA LEU A 285 -7.36 -10.17 20.74
C LEU A 285 -7.13 -8.77 20.14
N ILE A 286 -5.88 -8.27 20.17
CA ILE A 286 -5.52 -6.99 19.55
C ILE A 286 -5.69 -7.06 18.03
N LEU A 287 -5.16 -8.10 17.38
CA LEU A 287 -5.29 -8.26 15.93
C LEU A 287 -6.75 -8.32 15.48
N ALA A 288 -7.60 -9.05 16.23
CA ALA A 288 -9.03 -9.11 15.94
C ALA A 288 -9.74 -7.75 16.06
N ARG A 289 -9.23 -6.83 16.90
CA ARG A 289 -9.79 -5.47 17.04
C ARG A 289 -9.27 -4.49 16.00
N LEU A 290 -8.09 -4.72 15.44
CA LEU A 290 -7.46 -3.85 14.44
C LEU A 290 -7.71 -4.28 13.00
N SER A 291 -8.31 -5.46 12.80
CA SER A 291 -8.51 -6.05 11.47
C SER A 291 -9.96 -5.92 11.03
N HIS A 292 -10.14 -5.75 9.73
CA HIS A 292 -11.43 -5.88 9.05
C HIS A 292 -11.48 -7.18 8.24
N SER A 293 -12.64 -7.83 8.22
CA SER A 293 -12.92 -8.91 7.28
C SER A 293 -13.24 -8.33 5.90
N ALA A 294 -13.09 -9.14 4.84
CA ALA A 294 -13.68 -8.82 3.56
C ALA A 294 -15.19 -8.49 3.73
N GLY A 295 -15.69 -7.54 2.95
CA GLY A 295 -17.05 -7.04 3.06
C GLY A 295 -17.36 -6.14 4.28
N ALA A 296 -16.38 -5.86 5.16
CA ALA A 296 -16.64 -5.07 6.37
C ALA A 296 -17.13 -3.63 6.11
N LEU A 297 -17.01 -3.13 4.89
CA LEU A 297 -17.44 -1.80 4.48
C LEU A 297 -18.52 -1.83 3.39
N VAL A 298 -19.24 -2.95 3.19
CA VAL A 298 -20.30 -3.07 2.16
C VAL A 298 -21.41 -2.03 2.35
N ASP A 299 -21.81 -1.79 3.60
CA ASP A 299 -22.86 -0.82 3.93
C ASP A 299 -22.37 0.63 4.02
N GLN A 300 -21.08 0.87 3.78
CA GLN A 300 -20.53 2.23 3.79
C GLN A 300 -20.83 2.91 2.45
N PRO A 301 -21.39 4.13 2.45
CA PRO A 301 -21.62 4.85 1.22
C PRO A 301 -20.29 5.12 0.50
N SER A 302 -20.26 4.94 -0.83
CA SER A 302 -19.04 5.16 -1.61
C SER A 302 -18.48 6.59 -1.54
N GLU A 303 -19.31 7.55 -1.14
CA GLU A 303 -18.95 8.95 -0.93
C GLU A 303 -18.15 9.18 0.37
N SER A 304 -18.09 8.20 1.28
CA SER A 304 -17.30 8.27 2.52
C SER A 304 -15.94 7.59 2.45
N LEU A 305 -15.57 7.02 1.29
CA LEU A 305 -14.26 6.41 0.99
C LEU A 305 -13.27 7.46 0.45
#